data_AF-A0A345SVT9-F1
#
_entry.id   AF-A0A345SVT9-F1
#
_cell.length_a   1.000
_cell.length_b   1.000
_cell.length_c   1.000
_cell.angle_alpha   90.00
_cell.angle_beta   90.00
_cell.angle_gamma   90.00
#
_symmetry.space_group_name_H-M   'P 1'
#
loop_
_entity.id
_entity.type
_entity.pdbx_description
1 polymer ?
#
loop_
_entity_poly.entity_id
_entity_poly.type
_entity_poly.pdbx_seq_one_letter_code
_entity_poly.pdbx_strand_id
1 'polypeptide(L)'
;MAYQAPTPELLARARAVLADAPVVDGHNDLPWALREQVRYDLDACDIAEDQSHRLHTDLARLRAGGVGAQFWSVYVRSDLAGEHAVSATLEQIDVVHRLVDRHPGDLRLALTADDMETARAEGRIASLMGAEGGHSIDCSLATLRALYALGVRYMTLTHNDNVPWADSATDTPAAGGLTAFGEEVVREMNRLGMLVDLSHVSADTMRHALRVSRAPVVFSHSSSRGVCDHPRNIPDDVLAQLPANGGLAMVTFVPKFILPEAIAWTQRADANMAEHGFHPLDTTPAAMECQRAFEAADPRPVATPATVADHLDRMREIAGVDHIGIGGDYDGTAFTPVGLEDVSGYPNLLAELLRRGWSEADLSKLTWQNAVRVLRAAEEAARAEQALRGPSIATIDQLDG
;
A
#
# COMPACT_ATOMS: atom_id res chain seq x y z
N MET A 1 -6.39 -14.12 -21.07
CA MET A 1 -5.41 -15.03 -21.72
C MET A 1 -4.83 -15.93 -20.65
N ALA A 2 -4.44 -17.17 -20.97
CA ALA A 2 -3.74 -18.03 -20.01
C ALA A 2 -2.37 -17.42 -19.66
N TYR A 3 -1.96 -17.50 -18.39
CA TYR A 3 -0.64 -17.03 -17.97
C TYR A 3 0.46 -17.76 -18.75
N GLN A 4 1.36 -17.00 -19.36
CA GLN A 4 2.56 -17.53 -20.00
C GLN A 4 3.75 -17.14 -19.13
N ALA A 5 4.43 -18.14 -18.57
CA ALA A 5 5.64 -17.91 -17.79
C ALA A 5 6.70 -17.19 -18.64
N PRO A 6 7.46 -16.24 -18.05
CA PRO A 6 8.51 -15.52 -18.76
C PRO A 6 9.63 -16.47 -19.21
N THR A 7 10.31 -16.13 -20.31
CA THR A 7 11.47 -16.91 -20.76
C THR A 7 12.62 -16.77 -19.75
N PRO A 8 13.52 -17.77 -19.64
CA PRO A 8 14.67 -17.70 -18.75
C PRO A 8 15.53 -16.43 -18.94
N GLU A 9 15.65 -15.95 -20.18
CA GLU A 9 16.42 -14.75 -20.52
C GLU A 9 15.77 -13.47 -19.97
N LEU A 10 14.46 -13.31 -20.13
CA LEU A 10 13.73 -12.16 -19.58
C LEU A 10 13.76 -12.16 -18.06
N LEU A 11 13.59 -13.33 -17.44
CA LEU A 11 13.64 -13.48 -15.99
C LEU A 11 15.04 -13.19 -15.42
N ALA A 12 16.10 -13.61 -16.12
CA ALA A 12 17.47 -13.29 -15.74
C ALA A 12 17.75 -11.78 -15.81
N ARG A 13 17.25 -11.09 -16.86
CA ARG A 13 17.35 -9.63 -17.00
C ARG A 13 16.57 -8.91 -15.90
N ALA A 14 15.35 -9.34 -15.60
CA ALA A 14 14.55 -8.79 -14.52
C ALA A 14 15.27 -8.89 -13.16
N ARG A 15 15.85 -10.06 -12.85
CA ARG A 15 16.66 -10.25 -11.64
C ARG A 15 17.92 -9.39 -11.61
N ALA A 16 18.56 -9.16 -12.75
CA ALA A 16 19.72 -8.28 -12.85
C ALA A 16 19.37 -6.83 -12.53
N VAL A 17 18.21 -6.33 -13.00
CA VAL A 17 17.69 -5.00 -12.62
C VAL A 17 17.44 -4.95 -11.11
N LEU A 18 16.77 -5.96 -10.55
CA LEU A 18 16.45 -6.00 -9.12
C LEU A 18 17.67 -6.13 -8.20
N ALA A 19 18.78 -6.68 -8.70
CA ALA A 19 20.03 -6.73 -7.94
C ALA A 19 20.66 -5.33 -7.76
N ASP A 20 20.42 -4.40 -8.70
CA ASP A 20 20.91 -3.02 -8.63
C ASP A 20 19.87 -2.07 -8.00
N ALA A 21 18.62 -2.17 -8.47
CA ALA A 21 17.47 -1.37 -8.06
C ALA A 21 16.34 -2.32 -7.60
N PRO A 22 16.39 -2.80 -6.35
CA PRO A 22 15.38 -3.73 -5.82
C PRO A 22 14.02 -3.03 -5.66
N VAL A 23 12.96 -3.79 -5.41
CA VAL A 23 11.61 -3.26 -5.19
C VAL A 23 11.55 -2.52 -3.85
N VAL A 24 11.01 -1.31 -3.88
CA VAL A 24 10.39 -0.61 -2.76
C VAL A 24 8.89 -0.87 -2.85
N ASP A 25 8.40 -1.80 -2.04
CA ASP A 25 6.98 -2.14 -2.01
C ASP A 25 6.23 -1.21 -1.04
N GLY A 26 5.15 -0.62 -1.53
CA GLY A 26 4.39 0.42 -0.82
C GLY A 26 3.44 -0.09 0.26
N HIS A 27 3.07 -1.37 0.25
CA HIS A 27 2.05 -1.89 1.17
C HIS A 27 2.09 -3.41 1.32
N ASN A 28 2.36 -3.88 2.54
CA ASN A 28 2.31 -5.28 2.94
C ASN A 28 1.78 -5.40 4.37
N ASP A 29 0.74 -6.22 4.55
CA ASP A 29 -0.03 -6.38 5.80
C ASP A 29 0.45 -7.55 6.67
N LEU A 30 1.69 -8.00 6.50
CA LEU A 30 2.30 -9.01 7.37
C LEU A 30 2.05 -8.72 8.88
N PRO A 31 2.16 -7.48 9.40
CA PRO A 31 1.80 -7.18 10.78
C PRO A 31 0.35 -7.58 11.15
N TRP A 32 -0.63 -7.24 10.30
CA TRP A 32 -2.03 -7.62 10.53
C TRP A 32 -2.25 -9.13 10.42
N ALA A 33 -1.60 -9.80 9.45
CA ALA A 33 -1.67 -11.25 9.35
C ALA A 33 -1.11 -11.95 10.61
N LEU A 34 0.00 -11.45 11.16
CA LEU A 34 0.57 -11.95 12.42
C LEU A 34 -0.35 -11.69 13.62
N ARG A 35 -1.07 -10.55 13.63
CA ARG A 35 -2.10 -10.25 14.63
C ARG A 35 -3.19 -11.32 14.64
N GLU A 36 -3.79 -11.56 13.49
CA GLU A 36 -4.97 -12.41 13.37
C GLU A 36 -4.63 -13.90 13.50
N GLN A 37 -3.52 -14.34 12.91
CA GLN A 37 -3.18 -15.75 12.86
C GLN A 37 -2.54 -16.26 14.15
N VAL A 38 -1.67 -15.46 14.79
CA VAL A 38 -0.85 -15.90 15.94
C VAL A 38 -0.80 -14.90 17.08
N ARG A 39 -1.59 -13.81 17.05
CA ARG A 39 -1.57 -12.73 18.06
C ARG A 39 -0.16 -12.26 18.40
N TYR A 40 0.65 -12.09 17.36
CA TYR A 40 2.06 -11.68 17.46
C TYR A 40 2.98 -12.63 18.23
N ASP A 41 2.63 -13.90 18.39
CA ASP A 41 3.58 -14.95 18.74
C ASP A 41 4.50 -15.21 17.53
N LEU A 42 5.61 -14.49 17.46
CA LEU A 42 6.57 -14.55 16.36
C LEU A 42 7.35 -15.86 16.33
N ASP A 43 7.40 -16.62 17.42
CA ASP A 43 8.00 -17.97 17.41
C ASP A 43 7.07 -18.96 16.69
N ALA A 44 5.74 -18.78 16.81
CA ALA A 44 4.76 -19.59 16.10
C ALA A 44 4.67 -19.29 14.59
N CYS A 45 5.27 -18.19 14.13
CA CYS A 45 5.28 -17.74 12.75
C CYS A 45 6.58 -17.00 12.43
N ASP A 46 7.72 -17.69 12.54
CA ASP A 46 9.03 -17.10 12.30
C ASP A 46 9.28 -16.90 10.80
N ILE A 47 9.39 -15.64 10.35
CA ILE A 47 9.60 -15.29 8.94
C ILE A 47 11.01 -15.63 8.42
N ALA A 48 11.92 -16.09 9.27
CA ALA A 48 13.18 -16.70 8.82
C ALA A 48 12.98 -18.13 8.28
N GLU A 49 11.86 -18.76 8.61
CA GLU A 49 11.46 -20.07 8.06
C GLU A 49 10.51 -19.91 6.86
N ASP A 50 10.26 -21.01 6.15
CA ASP A 50 9.28 -21.04 5.07
C ASP A 50 7.86 -20.91 5.64
N GLN A 51 7.17 -19.83 5.28
CA GLN A 51 5.79 -19.55 5.70
C GLN A 51 4.80 -19.65 4.54
N SER A 52 5.17 -20.27 3.42
CA SER A 52 4.35 -20.33 2.19
C SER A 52 2.99 -21.03 2.37
N HIS A 53 2.83 -21.86 3.40
CA HIS A 53 1.56 -22.51 3.74
C HIS A 53 0.54 -21.57 4.39
N ARG A 54 0.92 -20.35 4.80
CA ARG A 54 0.05 -19.44 5.57
C ARG A 54 0.20 -17.94 5.29
N LEU A 55 1.35 -17.52 4.77
CA LEU A 55 1.66 -16.12 4.48
C LEU A 55 2.15 -15.97 3.05
N HIS A 56 1.91 -14.80 2.48
CA HIS A 56 2.57 -14.34 1.26
C HIS A 56 4.03 -13.94 1.54
N THR A 57 4.40 -13.67 2.80
CA THR A 57 5.70 -13.09 3.14
C THR A 57 6.53 -13.98 4.06
N ASP A 58 7.78 -14.20 3.68
CA ASP A 58 8.91 -14.58 4.54
C ASP A 58 10.22 -14.02 3.97
N LEU A 59 11.31 -14.07 4.74
CA LEU A 59 12.59 -13.47 4.36
C LEU A 59 13.15 -14.08 3.08
N ALA A 60 13.07 -15.41 2.93
CA ALA A 60 13.61 -16.09 1.75
C ALA A 60 12.87 -15.65 0.47
N ARG A 61 11.54 -15.55 0.52
CA ARG A 61 10.74 -15.09 -0.62
C ARG A 61 10.90 -13.61 -0.91
N LEU A 62 11.05 -12.75 0.11
CA LEU A 62 11.36 -11.32 -0.10
C LEU A 62 12.66 -11.17 -0.90
N ARG A 63 13.70 -11.95 -0.54
CA ARG A 63 14.98 -11.97 -1.29
C ARG A 63 14.80 -12.51 -2.71
N ALA A 64 14.07 -13.61 -2.87
CA ALA A 64 13.80 -14.20 -4.19
C ALA A 64 13.05 -13.24 -5.12
N GLY A 65 12.16 -12.43 -4.55
CA GLY A 65 11.40 -11.39 -5.26
C GLY A 65 12.21 -10.11 -5.52
N GLY A 66 13.39 -9.96 -4.94
CA GLY A 66 14.20 -8.76 -5.07
C GLY A 66 13.61 -7.56 -4.33
N VAL A 67 12.95 -7.77 -3.18
CA VAL A 67 12.49 -6.68 -2.31
C VAL A 67 13.66 -6.12 -1.53
N GLY A 68 13.87 -4.81 -1.63
CA GLY A 68 14.96 -4.08 -0.96
C GLY A 68 14.47 -3.02 0.01
N ALA A 69 13.20 -2.63 -0.10
CA ALA A 69 12.51 -1.87 0.93
C ALA A 69 11.04 -2.27 0.99
N GLN A 70 10.47 -2.23 2.18
CA GLN A 70 9.06 -2.51 2.42
C GLN A 70 8.50 -1.43 3.34
N PHE A 71 7.38 -0.84 2.94
CA PHE A 71 6.49 -0.19 3.89
C PHE A 71 5.59 -1.26 4.51
N TRP A 72 5.87 -1.59 5.77
CA TRP A 72 5.03 -2.48 6.56
C TRP A 72 3.78 -1.71 7.00
N SER A 73 2.62 -2.19 6.57
CA SER A 73 1.35 -1.62 6.97
C SER A 73 1.15 -1.83 8.47
N VAL A 74 0.87 -0.75 9.20
CA VAL A 74 0.41 -0.79 10.59
C VAL A 74 -1.11 -0.59 10.65
N TYR A 75 -1.81 -1.17 9.66
CA TYR A 75 -3.26 -1.21 9.55
C TYR A 75 -3.94 -1.70 10.81
N VAL A 76 -5.09 -1.10 11.10
CA VAL A 76 -6.07 -1.59 12.07
C VAL A 76 -7.46 -1.40 11.48
N ARG A 77 -8.40 -2.27 11.86
CA ARG A 77 -9.77 -2.21 11.31
C ARG A 77 -10.41 -0.83 11.48
N SER A 78 -11.10 -0.39 10.44
CA SER A 78 -11.80 0.91 10.40
C SER A 78 -13.03 0.99 11.31
N ASP A 79 -13.55 -0.15 11.78
CA ASP A 79 -14.61 -0.18 12.80
C ASP A 79 -14.08 -0.06 14.25
N LEU A 80 -12.75 0.01 14.43
CA LEU A 80 -12.15 0.48 15.68
C LEU A 80 -12.09 2.02 15.66
N ALA A 81 -12.46 2.63 16.78
CA ALA A 81 -12.47 4.08 16.96
C ALA A 81 -11.85 4.47 18.31
N GLY A 82 -11.51 5.74 18.46
CA GLY A 82 -11.01 6.27 19.72
C GLY A 82 -9.68 5.65 20.13
N GLU A 83 -9.50 5.52 21.45
CA GLU A 83 -8.35 4.89 22.09
C GLU A 83 -8.08 3.45 21.63
N HIS A 84 -9.11 2.71 21.18
CA HIS A 84 -8.95 1.34 20.71
C HIS A 84 -8.20 1.27 19.37
N ALA A 85 -8.51 2.17 18.43
CA ALA A 85 -7.79 2.27 17.17
C ALA A 85 -6.32 2.64 17.42
N VAL A 86 -6.08 3.68 18.23
CA VAL A 86 -4.73 4.13 18.57
C VAL A 86 -3.92 3.02 19.26
N SER A 87 -4.49 2.34 20.25
CA SER A 87 -3.81 1.23 20.95
C SER A 87 -3.44 0.10 20.00
N ALA A 88 -4.36 -0.28 19.11
CA ALA A 88 -4.08 -1.31 18.11
C ALA A 88 -2.99 -0.87 17.11
N THR A 89 -2.96 0.40 16.71
CA THR A 89 -1.89 0.93 15.84
C THR A 89 -0.53 0.87 16.54
N LEU A 90 -0.48 1.15 17.84
CA LEU A 90 0.75 1.00 18.63
C LEU A 90 1.22 -0.45 18.71
N GLU A 91 0.31 -1.42 18.85
CA GLU A 91 0.62 -2.85 18.80
C GLU A 91 1.17 -3.28 17.43
N GLN A 92 0.61 -2.74 16.34
CA GLN A 92 1.10 -2.97 14.98
C GLN A 92 2.50 -2.38 14.77
N ILE A 93 2.77 -1.18 15.30
CA ILE A 93 4.11 -0.58 15.27
C ILE A 93 5.11 -1.44 16.07
N ASP A 94 4.72 -1.91 17.26
CA ASP A 94 5.56 -2.77 18.10
C ASP A 94 5.99 -4.05 17.38
N VAL A 95 5.06 -4.74 16.70
CA VAL A 95 5.43 -5.97 15.98
C VAL A 95 6.42 -5.71 14.84
N VAL A 96 6.32 -4.58 14.13
CA VAL A 96 7.30 -4.23 13.09
C VAL A 96 8.69 -4.01 13.69
N HIS A 97 8.79 -3.28 14.81
CA HIS A 97 10.07 -3.13 15.53
C HIS A 97 10.62 -4.48 15.99
N ARG A 98 9.78 -5.35 16.56
CA ARG A 98 10.18 -6.70 16.98
C ARG A 98 10.67 -7.56 15.81
N LEU A 99 10.06 -7.47 14.63
CA LEU A 99 10.55 -8.15 13.43
C LEU A 99 11.94 -7.65 13.03
N VAL A 100 12.16 -6.33 13.03
CA VAL A 100 13.49 -5.76 12.73
C VAL A 100 14.53 -6.22 13.75
N ASP A 101 14.22 -6.17 15.05
CA ASP A 101 15.12 -6.57 16.13
C ASP A 101 15.46 -8.07 16.09
N ARG A 102 14.49 -8.90 15.69
CA ARG A 102 14.65 -10.36 15.59
C ARG A 102 15.46 -10.77 14.37
N HIS A 103 15.43 -9.98 13.29
CA HIS A 103 16.10 -10.29 12.02
C HIS A 103 17.09 -9.20 11.58
N PRO A 104 18.08 -8.80 12.42
CA PRO A 104 18.94 -7.63 12.15
C PRO A 104 19.91 -7.84 10.99
N GLY A 105 20.16 -9.10 10.60
CA GLY A 105 20.95 -9.46 9.42
C GLY A 105 20.20 -9.25 8.11
N ASP A 106 18.87 -9.23 8.14
CA ASP A 106 18.02 -9.15 6.95
C ASP A 106 17.25 -7.85 6.86
N LEU A 107 16.77 -7.33 7.99
CA LEU A 107 15.94 -6.14 8.07
C LEU A 107 16.72 -4.99 8.72
N ARG A 108 16.41 -3.77 8.28
CA ARG A 108 16.91 -2.54 8.88
C ARG A 108 15.79 -1.52 8.96
N LEU A 109 15.45 -1.04 10.15
CA LEU A 109 14.52 0.08 10.30
C LEU A 109 15.03 1.27 9.48
N ALA A 110 14.19 1.80 8.60
CA ALA A 110 14.49 2.95 7.78
C ALA A 110 13.50 4.08 8.05
N LEU A 111 14.03 5.25 8.40
CA LEU A 111 13.25 6.42 8.76
C LEU A 111 13.42 7.56 7.75
N THR A 112 14.34 7.41 6.80
CA THR A 112 14.68 8.41 5.80
C THR A 112 15.04 7.76 4.47
N ALA A 113 15.05 8.56 3.41
CA ALA A 113 15.55 8.15 2.10
C ALA A 113 17.03 7.70 2.15
N ASP A 114 17.85 8.31 3.00
CA ASP A 114 19.25 7.91 3.20
C ASP A 114 19.37 6.57 3.96
N ASP A 115 18.46 6.26 4.87
CA ASP A 115 18.40 4.93 5.50
C ASP A 115 18.05 3.84 4.50
N MET A 116 17.17 4.11 3.54
CA MET A 116 16.85 3.18 2.45
C MET A 116 18.09 2.86 1.61
N GLU A 117 18.84 3.88 1.20
CA GLU A 117 20.09 3.69 0.45
C GLU A 117 21.15 2.96 1.28
N THR A 118 21.22 3.23 2.59
CA THR A 118 22.15 2.53 3.47
C THR A 118 21.78 1.06 3.62
N ALA A 119 20.49 0.73 3.79
CA ALA A 119 20.01 -0.65 3.82
C ALA A 119 20.37 -1.40 2.53
N ARG A 120 20.12 -0.77 1.37
CA ARG A 120 20.47 -1.33 0.06
C ARG A 120 21.97 -1.61 -0.04
N ALA A 121 22.83 -0.66 0.34
CA ALA A 121 24.27 -0.82 0.30
C ALA A 121 24.79 -1.94 1.21
N GLU A 122 24.09 -2.21 2.31
CA GLU A 122 24.40 -3.30 3.27
C GLU A 122 23.73 -4.63 2.90
N GLY A 123 22.94 -4.69 1.82
CA GLY A 123 22.18 -5.89 1.44
C GLY A 123 21.02 -6.23 2.38
N ARG A 124 20.53 -5.26 3.18
CA ARG A 124 19.39 -5.41 4.07
C ARG A 124 18.13 -4.80 3.45
N ILE A 125 16.97 -5.31 3.82
CA ILE A 125 15.67 -4.77 3.43
C ILE A 125 15.40 -3.57 4.34
N ALA A 126 15.23 -2.39 3.75
CA ALA A 126 14.77 -1.21 4.48
C ALA A 126 13.32 -1.41 4.93
N SER A 127 13.10 -1.47 6.23
CA SER A 127 11.78 -1.64 6.85
C SER A 127 11.25 -0.29 7.30
N LEU A 128 10.27 0.24 6.57
CA LEU A 128 9.52 1.44 6.91
C LEU A 128 8.12 1.06 7.43
N MET A 129 7.38 2.02 7.95
CA MET A 129 5.99 1.81 8.42
C MET A 129 5.04 2.81 7.77
N GLY A 130 3.82 2.35 7.50
CA GLY A 130 2.73 3.16 6.98
C GLY A 130 1.42 2.87 7.69
N ALA A 131 0.76 3.90 8.21
CA ALA A 131 -0.54 3.75 8.86
C ALA A 131 -1.65 3.74 7.81
N GLU A 132 -2.60 2.82 7.93
CA GLU A 132 -3.66 2.65 6.93
C GLU A 132 -5.00 3.11 7.49
N GLY A 133 -5.23 4.43 7.41
CA GLY A 133 -6.48 5.07 7.76
C GLY A 133 -6.34 6.11 8.88
N GLY A 134 -7.01 7.25 8.68
CA GLY A 134 -7.00 8.39 9.59
C GLY A 134 -7.64 8.15 10.96
N HIS A 135 -8.39 7.05 11.14
CA HIS A 135 -8.89 6.62 12.45
C HIS A 135 -7.75 6.28 13.42
N SER A 136 -6.56 5.94 12.90
CA SER A 136 -5.34 5.68 13.70
C SER A 136 -4.86 6.88 14.53
N ILE A 137 -5.31 8.10 14.20
CA ILE A 137 -4.91 9.32 14.93
C ILE A 137 -6.01 9.85 15.85
N ASP A 138 -7.20 9.26 15.84
CA ASP A 138 -8.35 9.67 16.68
C ASP A 138 -8.61 11.20 16.66
N CYS A 139 -8.64 11.78 15.45
CA CYS A 139 -8.80 13.22 15.23
C CYS A 139 -7.82 14.11 16.03
N SER A 140 -6.63 13.59 16.36
CA SER A 140 -5.62 14.27 17.16
C SER A 140 -4.32 14.48 16.37
N LEU A 141 -4.00 15.74 16.09
CA LEU A 141 -2.73 16.12 15.47
C LEU A 141 -1.52 15.77 16.36
N ALA A 142 -1.70 15.71 17.69
CA ALA A 142 -0.64 15.26 18.58
C ALA A 142 -0.38 13.75 18.46
N THR A 143 -1.43 12.95 18.27
CA THR A 143 -1.31 11.51 18.00
C THR A 143 -0.62 11.27 16.66
N LEU A 144 -0.98 12.02 15.61
CA LEU A 144 -0.27 12.00 14.32
C LEU A 144 1.25 12.23 14.48
N ARG A 145 1.64 13.25 15.25
CA ARG A 145 3.06 13.51 15.56
C ARG A 145 3.72 12.38 16.33
N ALA A 146 3.00 11.74 17.26
CA ALA A 146 3.51 10.60 18.01
C ALA A 146 3.75 9.38 17.11
N LEU A 147 2.83 9.08 16.18
CA LEU A 147 3.02 8.01 15.19
C LEU A 147 4.26 8.27 14.31
N TYR A 148 4.46 9.52 13.86
CA TYR A 148 5.67 9.89 13.13
C TYR A 148 6.95 9.66 13.94
N ALA A 149 6.95 10.04 15.22
CA ALA A 149 8.07 9.86 16.13
C ALA A 149 8.39 8.39 16.39
N LEU A 150 7.37 7.52 16.35
CA LEU A 150 7.52 6.06 16.47
C LEU A 150 8.00 5.38 15.17
N GLY A 151 8.08 6.13 14.07
CA GLY A 151 8.67 5.68 12.81
C GLY A 151 7.71 5.59 11.62
N VAL A 152 6.43 5.93 11.78
CA VAL A 152 5.47 5.93 10.67
C VAL A 152 5.85 7.00 9.63
N ARG A 153 5.82 6.66 8.34
CA ARG A 153 6.28 7.52 7.23
C ARG A 153 5.23 7.80 6.17
N TYR A 154 4.13 7.07 6.13
CA TYR A 154 2.91 7.54 5.46
C TYR A 154 1.69 7.32 6.36
N MET A 155 0.60 8.02 6.06
CA MET A 155 -0.72 7.66 6.54
C MET A 155 -1.73 7.75 5.40
N THR A 156 -2.46 6.66 5.17
CA THR A 156 -3.65 6.65 4.30
C THR A 156 -4.75 7.44 4.98
N LEU A 157 -5.36 8.41 4.29
CA LEU A 157 -6.29 9.33 4.96
C LEU A 157 -7.57 8.64 5.43
N THR A 158 -8.02 7.61 4.70
CA THR A 158 -9.12 6.71 5.09
C THR A 158 -8.70 5.26 4.86
N HIS A 159 -9.44 4.32 5.44
CA HIS A 159 -9.48 2.95 4.93
C HIS A 159 -10.80 2.78 4.14
N ASN A 160 -11.53 1.68 4.31
CA ASN A 160 -12.79 1.42 3.57
C ASN A 160 -13.98 2.27 4.00
N ASP A 161 -13.92 2.87 5.18
CA ASP A 161 -15.00 3.70 5.74
C ASP A 161 -14.55 5.15 5.86
N ASN A 162 -15.51 6.09 5.83
CA ASN A 162 -15.23 7.49 6.11
C ASN A 162 -14.67 7.68 7.52
N VAL A 163 -13.80 8.68 7.66
CA VAL A 163 -13.45 9.27 8.97
C VAL A 163 -14.11 10.65 9.08
N PRO A 164 -14.23 11.25 10.29
CA PRO A 164 -14.96 12.51 10.46
C PRO A 164 -14.50 13.68 9.56
N TRP A 165 -13.31 13.60 8.98
CA TRP A 165 -12.66 14.66 8.21
C TRP A 165 -12.23 14.27 6.79
N ALA A 166 -12.51 13.04 6.34
CA ALA A 166 -12.17 12.57 4.99
C ALA A 166 -13.11 11.47 4.48
N ASP A 167 -13.48 11.55 3.19
CA ASP A 167 -14.32 10.55 2.53
C ASP A 167 -13.49 9.39 1.93
N SER A 168 -13.96 8.16 2.13
CA SER A 168 -13.48 6.93 1.50
C SER A 168 -14.13 6.68 0.14
N ALA A 169 -13.44 5.97 -0.75
CA ALA A 169 -13.98 5.60 -2.07
C ALA A 169 -15.05 4.52 -1.99
N THR A 170 -15.10 3.75 -0.90
CA THR A 170 -16.01 2.60 -0.73
C THR A 170 -17.14 2.89 0.25
N ASP A 171 -17.35 4.15 0.61
CA ASP A 171 -18.42 4.61 1.50
C ASP A 171 -19.27 5.70 0.82
N THR A 172 -20.35 6.10 1.49
CA THR A 172 -21.26 7.15 1.03
C THR A 172 -20.63 8.53 1.30
N PRO A 173 -20.63 9.47 0.36
CA PRO A 173 -20.06 10.80 0.57
C PRO A 173 -20.64 11.53 1.79
N ALA A 174 -19.78 12.11 2.64
CA ALA A 174 -20.18 12.86 3.83
C ALA A 174 -19.48 14.22 3.92
N ALA A 175 -18.15 14.27 3.80
CA ALA A 175 -17.34 15.48 3.87
C ALA A 175 -17.26 16.23 2.53
N GLY A 176 -17.53 15.55 1.40
CA GLY A 176 -17.28 16.08 0.07
C GLY A 176 -15.79 16.14 -0.27
N GLY A 177 -15.02 15.14 0.18
CA GLY A 177 -13.56 15.09 0.07
C GLY A 177 -12.88 15.24 1.42
N LEU A 178 -12.20 16.38 1.64
CA LEU A 178 -11.61 16.75 2.93
C LEU A 178 -12.36 17.93 3.57
N THR A 179 -12.59 17.86 4.88
CA THR A 179 -13.05 19.00 5.70
C THR A 179 -11.90 19.97 6.01
N ALA A 180 -12.16 21.05 6.76
CA ALA A 180 -11.11 21.99 7.15
C ALA A 180 -10.09 21.34 8.10
N PHE A 181 -10.54 20.49 9.02
CA PHE A 181 -9.63 19.66 9.83
C PHE A 181 -8.85 18.66 8.96
N GLY A 182 -9.48 18.04 7.96
CA GLY A 182 -8.80 17.14 7.03
C GLY A 182 -7.69 17.84 6.23
N GLU A 183 -7.91 19.07 5.78
CA GLU A 183 -6.84 19.88 5.19
C GLU A 183 -5.71 20.19 6.19
N GLU A 184 -6.04 20.41 7.47
CA GLU A 184 -5.05 20.65 8.52
C GLU A 184 -4.22 19.40 8.86
N VAL A 185 -4.82 18.21 8.81
CA VAL A 185 -4.10 16.93 8.88
C VAL A 185 -3.07 16.84 7.76
N VAL A 186 -3.45 17.11 6.52
CA VAL A 186 -2.51 17.15 5.37
C VAL A 186 -1.36 18.14 5.59
N ARG A 187 -1.66 19.35 6.11
CA ARG A 187 -0.63 20.35 6.41
C ARG A 187 0.32 19.91 7.52
N GLU A 188 -0.16 19.24 8.57
CA GLU A 188 0.70 18.73 9.64
C GLU A 188 1.53 17.54 9.15
N MET A 189 1.00 16.68 8.29
CA MET A 189 1.76 15.61 7.61
C MET A 189 2.91 16.18 6.78
N ASN A 190 2.65 17.21 5.96
CA ASN A 190 3.70 17.91 5.21
C ASN A 190 4.77 18.52 6.13
N ARG A 191 4.39 19.12 7.26
CA ARG A 191 5.33 19.69 8.23
C ARG A 191 6.18 18.62 8.91
N LEU A 192 5.62 17.43 9.14
CA LEU A 192 6.34 16.31 9.73
C LEU A 192 7.32 15.67 8.74
N GLY A 193 6.96 15.62 7.47
CA GLY A 193 7.59 14.74 6.48
C GLY A 193 6.93 13.37 6.42
N MET A 194 5.69 13.26 6.90
CA MET A 194 4.85 12.09 6.69
C MET A 194 4.20 12.21 5.31
N LEU A 195 4.37 11.19 4.47
CA LEU A 195 3.75 11.11 3.15
C LEU A 195 2.22 11.00 3.30
N VAL A 196 1.52 11.79 2.52
CA VAL A 196 0.05 11.74 2.41
C VAL A 196 -0.29 10.60 1.44
N ASP A 197 -0.91 9.54 1.95
CA ASP A 197 -1.32 8.41 1.14
C ASP A 197 -2.81 8.50 0.77
N LEU A 198 -3.07 8.37 -0.54
CA LEU A 198 -4.36 8.54 -1.19
C LEU A 198 -4.91 7.22 -1.74
N SER A 199 -4.30 6.08 -1.39
CA SER A 199 -5.04 4.81 -1.42
C SER A 199 -6.33 4.94 -0.59
N HIS A 200 -7.34 4.12 -0.90
CA HIS A 200 -8.67 4.06 -0.28
C HIS A 200 -9.58 5.28 -0.44
N VAL A 201 -9.05 6.50 -0.46
CA VAL A 201 -9.87 7.71 -0.35
C VAL A 201 -10.73 7.95 -1.59
N SER A 202 -11.83 8.70 -1.42
CA SER A 202 -12.68 9.11 -2.54
C SER A 202 -11.92 9.97 -3.55
N ALA A 203 -12.38 10.02 -4.81
CA ALA A 203 -11.75 10.86 -5.83
C ALA A 203 -11.74 12.36 -5.46
N ASP A 204 -12.73 12.83 -4.71
CA ASP A 204 -12.78 14.22 -4.25
C ASP A 204 -11.76 14.47 -3.14
N THR A 205 -11.58 13.49 -2.24
CA THR A 205 -10.49 13.49 -1.24
C THR A 205 -9.12 13.54 -1.93
N MET A 206 -8.91 12.77 -3.01
CA MET A 206 -7.67 12.81 -3.79
C MET A 206 -7.39 14.23 -4.32
N ARG A 207 -8.39 14.87 -4.93
CA ARG A 207 -8.27 16.23 -5.49
C ARG A 207 -8.03 17.29 -4.41
N HIS A 208 -8.70 17.18 -3.26
CA HIS A 208 -8.50 18.10 -2.13
C HIS A 208 -7.11 17.96 -1.54
N ALA A 209 -6.63 16.74 -1.32
CA ALA A 209 -5.28 16.50 -0.82
C ALA A 209 -4.20 17.01 -1.77
N LEU A 210 -4.34 16.78 -3.08
CA LEU A 210 -3.42 17.30 -4.10
C LEU A 210 -3.40 18.84 -4.16
N ARG A 211 -4.55 19.49 -3.95
CA ARG A 211 -4.65 20.95 -3.87
C ARG A 211 -3.95 21.53 -2.63
N VAL A 212 -3.99 20.82 -1.51
CA VAL A 212 -3.49 21.31 -0.20
C VAL A 212 -2.02 20.95 0.02
N SER A 213 -1.60 19.77 -0.42
CA SER A 213 -0.28 19.22 -0.12
C SER A 213 0.84 20.05 -0.74
N ARG A 214 1.84 20.37 0.08
CA ARG A 214 3.10 21.02 -0.33
C ARG A 214 4.25 20.04 -0.51
N ALA A 215 4.02 18.76 -0.23
CA ALA A 215 4.93 17.67 -0.47
C ALA A 215 4.34 16.71 -1.52
N PRO A 216 5.19 15.89 -2.17
CA PRO A 216 4.72 14.76 -2.95
C PRO A 216 3.77 13.85 -2.16
N VAL A 217 2.64 13.49 -2.77
CA VAL A 217 1.70 12.50 -2.24
C VAL A 217 2.03 11.11 -2.77
N VAL A 218 1.49 10.08 -2.14
CA VAL A 218 1.58 8.69 -2.62
C VAL A 218 0.20 8.06 -2.76
N PHE A 219 0.13 7.03 -3.59
CA PHE A 219 -0.88 5.97 -3.49
C PHE A 219 -0.10 4.71 -3.21
N SER A 220 -0.13 4.23 -1.96
CA SER A 220 0.65 3.06 -1.50
C SER A 220 0.31 1.76 -2.23
N HIS A 221 -0.94 1.57 -2.65
CA HIS A 221 -1.44 0.40 -3.35
C HIS A 221 -2.77 0.73 -4.09
N SER A 222 -2.67 1.36 -5.25
CA SER A 222 -3.85 1.64 -6.10
C SER A 222 -3.49 1.57 -7.59
N SER A 223 -4.40 1.04 -8.40
CA SER A 223 -4.20 0.82 -9.84
C SER A 223 -5.00 1.83 -10.68
N SER A 224 -4.90 1.77 -12.02
CA SER A 224 -5.60 2.72 -12.91
C SER A 224 -7.10 2.45 -13.06
N ARG A 225 -7.94 3.49 -12.85
CA ARG A 225 -9.39 3.41 -13.07
C ARG A 225 -9.76 3.40 -14.55
N GLY A 226 -8.93 4.05 -15.39
CA GLY A 226 -9.10 4.04 -16.84
C GLY A 226 -8.91 2.65 -17.48
N VAL A 227 -8.24 1.72 -16.78
CA VAL A 227 -8.13 0.31 -17.20
C VAL A 227 -9.23 -0.55 -16.60
N CYS A 228 -9.51 -0.38 -15.30
CA CYS A 228 -10.53 -1.15 -14.58
C CYS A 228 -11.35 -0.21 -13.69
N ASP A 229 -12.62 -0.02 -14.02
CA ASP A 229 -13.49 0.94 -13.33
C ASP A 229 -13.92 0.41 -11.95
N HIS A 230 -13.14 0.76 -10.94
CA HIS A 230 -13.37 0.42 -9.54
C HIS A 230 -13.06 1.63 -8.65
N PRO A 231 -13.85 1.89 -7.58
CA PRO A 231 -13.64 3.04 -6.71
C PRO A 231 -12.25 3.08 -6.04
N ARG A 232 -11.65 1.92 -5.75
CA ARG A 232 -10.27 1.85 -5.23
C ARG A 232 -9.19 2.28 -6.23
N ASN A 233 -9.50 2.37 -7.52
CA ASN A 233 -8.53 2.76 -8.54
C ASN A 233 -8.52 4.27 -8.79
N ILE A 234 -7.38 4.77 -9.29
CA ILE A 234 -7.07 6.18 -9.46
C ILE A 234 -7.65 6.70 -10.79
N PRO A 235 -8.47 7.76 -10.78
CA PRO A 235 -8.92 8.43 -12.01
C PRO A 235 -7.77 9.07 -12.80
N ASP A 236 -7.91 9.13 -14.13
CA ASP A 236 -6.88 9.69 -15.01
C ASP A 236 -6.60 11.18 -14.72
N ASP A 237 -7.62 11.97 -14.33
CA ASP A 237 -7.44 13.38 -13.96
C ASP A 237 -6.59 13.57 -12.68
N VAL A 238 -6.59 12.57 -11.80
CA VAL A 238 -5.76 12.55 -10.59
C VAL A 238 -4.34 12.08 -10.93
N LEU A 239 -4.18 11.03 -11.74
CA LEU A 239 -2.87 10.59 -12.25
C LEU A 239 -2.13 11.74 -12.96
N ALA A 240 -2.84 12.53 -13.77
CA ALA A 240 -2.28 13.66 -14.52
C ALA A 240 -1.75 14.81 -13.63
N GLN A 241 -2.10 14.85 -12.34
CA GLN A 241 -1.62 15.86 -11.39
C GLN A 241 -0.29 15.46 -10.73
N LEU A 242 0.10 14.18 -10.77
CA LEU A 242 1.31 13.68 -10.12
C LEU A 242 2.61 14.34 -10.61
N PRO A 243 2.80 14.64 -11.92
CA PRO A 243 3.98 15.38 -12.38
C PRO A 243 4.17 16.73 -11.71
N ALA A 244 3.09 17.48 -11.53
CA ALA A 244 3.14 18.81 -10.91
C ALA A 244 3.33 18.72 -9.39
N ASN A 245 2.73 17.72 -8.74
CA ASN A 245 2.88 17.48 -7.30
C ASN A 245 4.23 16.83 -6.94
N GLY A 246 4.83 16.05 -7.85
CA GLY A 246 6.03 15.23 -7.60
C GLY A 246 5.74 13.83 -7.02
N GLY A 247 4.46 13.46 -6.88
CA GLY A 247 3.99 12.26 -6.21
C GLY A 247 4.21 10.93 -6.94
N LEU A 248 3.71 9.85 -6.35
CA LEU A 248 3.94 8.46 -6.79
C LEU A 248 2.67 7.62 -6.67
N ALA A 249 2.25 6.96 -7.75
CA ALA A 249 1.19 5.96 -7.71
C ALA A 249 1.77 4.53 -7.77
N MET A 250 1.60 3.77 -6.70
CA MET A 250 2.16 2.42 -6.56
C MET A 250 1.08 1.39 -6.94
N VAL A 251 1.30 0.68 -8.06
CA VAL A 251 0.30 -0.25 -8.62
C VAL A 251 0.10 -1.43 -7.66
N THR A 252 -1.16 -1.85 -7.48
CA THR A 252 -1.50 -3.00 -6.64
C THR A 252 -1.91 -4.23 -7.44
N PHE A 253 -1.85 -5.39 -6.79
CA PHE A 253 -2.07 -6.70 -7.43
C PHE A 253 -3.46 -7.29 -7.12
N VAL A 254 -4.27 -6.63 -6.30
CA VAL A 254 -5.59 -7.13 -5.86
C VAL A 254 -6.48 -7.45 -7.07
N PRO A 255 -6.80 -8.73 -7.36
CA PRO A 255 -7.49 -9.13 -8.57
C PRO A 255 -8.85 -8.45 -8.77
N LYS A 256 -9.62 -8.29 -7.68
CA LYS A 256 -10.92 -7.61 -7.70
C LYS A 256 -10.83 -6.09 -7.92
N PHE A 257 -9.64 -5.51 -8.03
CA PHE A 257 -9.46 -4.11 -8.44
C PHE A 257 -8.93 -4.01 -9.88
N ILE A 258 -8.15 -4.99 -10.33
CA ILE A 258 -7.40 -4.90 -11.60
C ILE A 258 -7.97 -5.71 -12.76
N LEU A 259 -8.94 -6.59 -12.48
CA LEU A 259 -9.57 -7.42 -13.51
C LEU A 259 -11.09 -7.20 -13.53
N PRO A 260 -11.68 -6.64 -14.60
CA PRO A 260 -13.11 -6.36 -14.68
C PRO A 260 -13.99 -7.59 -14.40
N GLU A 261 -13.58 -8.76 -14.87
CA GLU A 261 -14.27 -10.02 -14.63
C GLU A 261 -14.25 -10.39 -13.14
N ALA A 262 -13.16 -10.10 -12.42
CA ALA A 262 -13.05 -10.35 -10.99
C ALA A 262 -13.94 -9.41 -10.17
N ILE A 263 -14.13 -8.15 -10.59
CA ILE A 263 -15.11 -7.25 -9.98
C ILE A 263 -16.51 -7.85 -10.06
N ALA A 264 -16.93 -8.22 -11.28
CA ALA A 264 -18.25 -8.78 -11.51
C ALA A 264 -18.44 -10.11 -10.76
N TRP A 265 -17.39 -10.93 -10.65
CA TRP A 265 -17.41 -12.16 -9.88
C TRP A 265 -17.54 -11.90 -8.37
N THR A 266 -16.75 -10.98 -7.81
CA THR A 266 -16.82 -10.63 -6.39
C THR A 266 -18.20 -10.11 -6.01
N GLN A 267 -18.83 -9.27 -6.83
CA GLN A 267 -20.20 -8.81 -6.58
C GLN A 267 -21.22 -9.96 -6.48
N ARG A 268 -21.06 -11.01 -7.30
CA ARG A 268 -21.92 -12.20 -7.22
C ARG A 268 -21.60 -13.04 -5.98
N ALA A 269 -20.32 -13.19 -5.64
CA ALA A 269 -19.90 -13.91 -4.44
C ALA A 269 -20.43 -13.24 -3.16
N ASP A 270 -20.31 -11.91 -3.06
CA ASP A 270 -20.80 -11.13 -1.92
C ASP A 270 -22.32 -11.24 -1.78
N ALA A 271 -23.06 -11.20 -2.90
CA ALA A 271 -24.50 -11.41 -2.91
C ALA A 271 -24.87 -12.83 -2.45
N ASN A 272 -24.12 -13.85 -2.88
CA ASN A 272 -24.31 -15.22 -2.42
C ASN A 272 -24.06 -15.36 -0.91
N MET A 273 -23.01 -14.74 -0.37
CA MET A 273 -22.73 -14.73 1.07
C MET A 273 -23.89 -14.10 1.85
N ALA A 274 -24.39 -12.95 1.39
CA ALA A 274 -25.50 -12.26 2.01
C ALA A 274 -26.81 -13.08 1.96
N GLU A 275 -27.09 -13.77 0.85
CA GLU A 275 -28.25 -14.66 0.72
C GLU A 275 -28.21 -15.82 1.72
N HIS A 276 -27.01 -16.28 2.08
CA HIS A 276 -26.80 -17.33 3.08
C HIS A 276 -26.65 -16.79 4.51
N GLY A 277 -26.87 -15.48 4.73
CA GLY A 277 -26.85 -14.84 6.05
C GLY A 277 -25.46 -14.50 6.57
N PHE A 278 -24.44 -14.51 5.72
CA PHE A 278 -23.08 -14.11 6.09
C PHE A 278 -22.75 -12.70 5.61
N HIS A 279 -21.94 -11.99 6.39
CA HIS A 279 -21.30 -10.77 5.89
C HIS A 279 -20.26 -11.16 4.81
N PRO A 280 -20.07 -10.38 3.73
CA PRO A 280 -19.09 -10.72 2.68
C PRO A 280 -17.64 -10.86 3.19
N LEU A 281 -17.31 -10.21 4.31
CA LEU A 281 -16.00 -10.31 4.98
C LEU A 281 -15.96 -11.36 6.11
N ASP A 282 -17.00 -12.19 6.26
CA ASP A 282 -17.04 -13.23 7.29
C ASP A 282 -16.06 -14.37 6.93
N THR A 283 -15.11 -14.64 7.82
CA THR A 283 -14.07 -15.67 7.67
C THR A 283 -14.29 -16.90 8.54
N THR A 284 -15.47 -17.03 9.18
CA THR A 284 -15.82 -18.23 9.97
C THR A 284 -15.80 -19.49 9.09
N PRO A 285 -15.60 -20.69 9.68
CA PRO A 285 -15.57 -21.93 8.91
C PRO A 285 -16.81 -22.14 8.01
N ALA A 286 -18.00 -21.75 8.48
CA ALA A 286 -19.26 -21.87 7.75
C ALA A 286 -19.37 -20.86 6.59
N ALA A 287 -19.00 -19.60 6.82
CA ALA A 287 -18.91 -18.58 5.79
C ALA A 287 -17.91 -18.98 4.68
N MET A 288 -16.76 -19.53 5.06
CA MET A 288 -15.76 -20.02 4.11
C MET A 288 -16.20 -21.28 3.36
N GLU A 289 -17.05 -22.12 3.96
CA GLU A 289 -17.66 -23.23 3.23
C GLU A 289 -18.65 -22.74 2.17
N CYS A 290 -19.49 -21.75 2.51
CA CYS A 290 -20.39 -21.09 1.55
C CYS A 290 -19.60 -20.49 0.38
N GLN A 291 -18.53 -19.74 0.67
CA GLN A 291 -17.66 -19.15 -0.34
C GLN A 291 -16.99 -20.21 -1.24
N ARG A 292 -16.46 -21.28 -0.66
CA ARG A 292 -15.85 -22.39 -1.43
C ARG A 292 -16.85 -23.10 -2.32
N ALA A 293 -18.08 -23.30 -1.84
CA ALA A 293 -19.15 -23.89 -2.63
C ALA A 293 -19.52 -23.00 -3.82
N PHE A 294 -19.59 -21.67 -3.63
CA PHE A 294 -19.79 -20.71 -4.70
C PHE A 294 -18.66 -20.77 -5.73
N GLU A 295 -17.40 -20.73 -5.29
CA GLU A 295 -16.23 -20.77 -6.18
C GLU A 295 -16.10 -22.09 -6.97
N ALA A 296 -16.53 -23.22 -6.40
CA ALA A 296 -16.57 -24.49 -7.12
C ALA A 296 -17.61 -24.51 -8.26
N ALA A 297 -18.70 -23.75 -8.12
CA ALA A 297 -19.78 -23.65 -9.10
C ALA A 297 -19.57 -22.53 -10.13
N ASP A 298 -18.97 -21.41 -9.72
CA ASP A 298 -18.59 -20.26 -10.55
C ASP A 298 -17.09 -20.00 -10.35
N PRO A 299 -16.21 -20.67 -11.11
CA PRO A 299 -14.76 -20.52 -10.95
C PRO A 299 -14.31 -19.08 -11.10
N ARG A 300 -13.46 -18.64 -10.17
CA ARG A 300 -12.96 -17.28 -10.13
C ARG A 300 -12.13 -16.94 -11.38
N PRO A 301 -12.31 -15.73 -11.96
CA PRO A 301 -11.44 -15.24 -13.01
C PRO A 301 -10.04 -14.93 -12.48
N VAL A 302 -9.03 -15.22 -13.29
CA VAL A 302 -7.63 -15.20 -12.87
C VAL A 302 -6.89 -14.01 -13.48
N ALA A 303 -6.35 -13.14 -12.63
CA ALA A 303 -5.42 -12.08 -13.03
C ALA A 303 -4.00 -12.65 -13.21
N THR A 304 -3.14 -11.92 -13.93
CA THR A 304 -1.75 -12.32 -14.22
C THR A 304 -0.80 -11.09 -14.18
N PRO A 305 0.53 -11.26 -14.25
CA PRO A 305 1.47 -10.15 -14.48
C PRO A 305 1.10 -9.24 -15.65
N ALA A 306 0.53 -9.80 -16.73
CA ALA A 306 0.08 -9.01 -17.86
C ALA A 306 -1.07 -8.06 -17.49
N THR A 307 -1.99 -8.50 -16.61
CA THR A 307 -3.07 -7.66 -16.09
C THR A 307 -2.50 -6.46 -15.33
N VAL A 308 -1.53 -6.68 -14.43
CA VAL A 308 -0.87 -5.60 -13.69
C VAL A 308 -0.08 -4.68 -14.63
N ALA A 309 0.59 -5.25 -15.63
CA ALA A 309 1.34 -4.48 -16.61
C ALA A 309 0.43 -3.58 -17.49
N ASP A 310 -0.82 -3.98 -17.77
CA ASP A 310 -1.79 -3.13 -18.47
C ASP A 310 -2.10 -1.86 -17.65
N HIS A 311 -2.23 -1.98 -16.33
CA HIS A 311 -2.38 -0.83 -15.44
C HIS A 311 -1.12 0.05 -15.44
N LEU A 312 0.07 -0.54 -15.36
CA LEU A 312 1.33 0.21 -15.38
C LEU A 312 1.55 0.95 -16.69
N ASP A 313 1.22 0.36 -17.84
CA ASP A 313 1.32 1.03 -19.14
C ASP A 313 0.41 2.27 -19.19
N ARG A 314 -0.85 2.16 -18.71
CA ARG A 314 -1.77 3.31 -18.64
C ARG A 314 -1.31 4.37 -17.65
N MET A 315 -0.86 3.97 -16.47
CA MET A 315 -0.34 4.89 -15.46
C MET A 315 0.90 5.63 -15.98
N ARG A 316 1.82 4.92 -16.66
CA ARG A 316 3.00 5.51 -17.30
C ARG A 316 2.62 6.51 -18.39
N GLU A 317 1.61 6.22 -19.20
CA GLU A 317 1.15 7.12 -20.27
C GLU A 317 0.68 8.47 -19.71
N ILE A 318 -0.04 8.47 -18.58
CA ILE A 318 -0.66 9.67 -18.02
C ILE A 318 0.25 10.38 -17.02
N ALA A 319 0.71 9.65 -16.00
CA ALA A 319 1.50 10.20 -14.90
C ALA A 319 2.99 10.30 -15.24
N GLY A 320 3.47 9.53 -16.23
CA GLY A 320 4.90 9.44 -16.55
C GLY A 320 5.65 8.42 -15.68
N VAL A 321 6.77 7.90 -16.22
CA VAL A 321 7.58 6.84 -15.58
C VAL A 321 8.18 7.25 -14.24
N ASP A 322 8.34 8.56 -14.00
CA ASP A 322 8.84 9.11 -12.75
C ASP A 322 7.79 9.11 -11.62
N HIS A 323 6.55 8.71 -11.89
CA HIS A 323 5.43 8.86 -10.96
C HIS A 323 4.70 7.54 -10.68
N ILE A 324 5.37 6.42 -10.93
CA ILE A 324 4.82 5.07 -10.72
C ILE A 324 5.75 4.20 -9.87
N GLY A 325 5.15 3.34 -9.04
CA GLY A 325 5.80 2.39 -8.14
C GLY A 325 5.03 1.08 -8.03
N ILE A 326 5.32 0.25 -7.02
CA ILE A 326 4.67 -1.05 -6.78
C ILE A 326 4.22 -1.16 -5.32
N GLY A 327 2.99 -1.59 -5.06
CA GLY A 327 2.46 -1.87 -3.73
C GLY A 327 1.56 -3.10 -3.78
N GLY A 328 2.16 -4.26 -3.54
CA GLY A 328 1.59 -5.56 -3.86
C GLY A 328 0.33 -5.93 -3.09
N ASP A 329 0.13 -5.35 -1.90
CA ASP A 329 -0.96 -5.71 -0.96
C ASP A 329 -0.84 -7.17 -0.44
N TYR A 330 0.40 -7.68 -0.39
CA TYR A 330 0.67 -9.02 0.14
C TYR A 330 0.29 -9.09 1.63
N ASP A 331 -0.16 -10.27 2.07
CA ASP A 331 -0.82 -10.53 3.36
C ASP A 331 -2.06 -9.67 3.69
N GLY A 332 -2.45 -8.72 2.82
CA GLY A 332 -3.63 -7.85 2.96
C GLY A 332 -4.84 -8.30 2.12
N THR A 333 -4.57 -8.95 0.98
CA THR A 333 -5.61 -9.62 0.16
C THR A 333 -5.53 -11.14 0.26
N ALA A 334 -6.68 -11.80 0.24
CA ALA A 334 -6.77 -13.26 0.22
C ALA A 334 -6.42 -13.89 -1.15
N PHE A 335 -6.38 -13.08 -2.21
CA PHE A 335 -6.20 -13.57 -3.58
C PHE A 335 -5.22 -12.70 -4.35
N THR A 336 -4.42 -13.36 -5.16
CA THR A 336 -3.32 -12.77 -5.92
C THR A 336 -3.36 -13.22 -7.38
N PRO A 337 -2.73 -12.47 -8.30
CA PRO A 337 -2.57 -12.90 -9.69
C PRO A 337 -1.67 -14.15 -9.79
N VAL A 338 -1.95 -15.02 -10.76
CA VAL A 338 -1.06 -16.16 -11.05
C VAL A 338 0.26 -15.65 -11.62
N GLY A 339 1.39 -16.09 -11.07
CA GLY A 339 2.73 -15.54 -11.28
C GLY A 339 3.11 -14.41 -10.31
N LEU A 340 2.20 -13.97 -9.45
CA LEU A 340 2.40 -12.99 -8.37
C LEU A 340 1.75 -13.51 -7.08
N GLU A 341 1.83 -14.82 -6.84
CA GLU A 341 1.14 -15.48 -5.74
C GLU A 341 1.60 -14.97 -4.37
N ASP A 342 2.88 -14.62 -4.27
CA ASP A 342 3.53 -14.18 -3.06
C ASP A 342 4.69 -13.21 -3.36
N VAL A 343 5.37 -12.73 -2.31
CA VAL A 343 6.42 -11.70 -2.45
C VAL A 343 7.63 -12.13 -3.29
N SER A 344 7.74 -13.40 -3.72
CA SER A 344 8.77 -13.84 -4.66
C SER A 344 8.44 -13.52 -6.13
N GLY A 345 7.22 -13.05 -6.41
CA GLY A 345 6.68 -12.93 -7.77
C GLY A 345 7.13 -11.72 -8.59
N TYR A 346 7.67 -10.64 -7.99
CA TYR A 346 7.99 -9.39 -8.70
C TYR A 346 8.88 -9.56 -9.96
N PRO A 347 9.88 -10.47 -10.01
CA PRO A 347 10.66 -10.70 -11.22
C PRO A 347 9.80 -11.11 -12.44
N ASN A 348 8.65 -11.75 -12.22
CA ASN A 348 7.71 -12.11 -13.30
C ASN A 348 7.04 -10.87 -13.89
N LEU A 349 6.66 -9.89 -13.06
CA LEU A 349 6.13 -8.61 -13.52
C LEU A 349 7.18 -7.82 -14.30
N LEU A 350 8.41 -7.74 -13.80
CA LEU A 350 9.48 -7.05 -14.52
C LEU A 350 9.80 -7.73 -15.85
N ALA A 351 9.81 -9.06 -15.90
CA ALA A 351 10.00 -9.81 -17.14
C ALA A 351 8.90 -9.51 -18.17
N GLU A 352 7.64 -9.38 -17.71
CA GLU A 352 6.52 -8.95 -18.54
C GLU A 352 6.69 -7.51 -19.06
N LEU A 353 7.13 -6.57 -18.22
CA LEU A 353 7.39 -5.19 -18.65
C LEU A 353 8.56 -5.09 -19.64
N LEU A 354 9.64 -5.86 -19.43
CA LEU A 354 10.74 -5.99 -20.38
C LEU A 354 10.25 -6.54 -21.73
N ARG A 355 9.34 -7.52 -21.72
CA ARG A 355 8.71 -8.07 -22.93
C ARG A 355 7.90 -7.00 -23.68
N ARG A 356 7.29 -6.06 -22.95
CA ARG A 356 6.57 -4.90 -23.50
C ARG A 356 7.48 -3.73 -23.94
N GLY A 357 8.79 -3.87 -23.77
CA GLY A 357 9.76 -2.87 -24.22
C GLY A 357 10.09 -1.79 -23.20
N TRP A 358 9.75 -1.97 -21.92
CA TRP A 358 10.26 -1.10 -20.86
C TRP A 358 11.78 -1.19 -20.78
N SER A 359 12.44 -0.05 -20.63
CA SER A 359 13.90 -0.02 -20.46
C SER A 359 14.28 -0.42 -19.05
N GLU A 360 15.50 -0.94 -18.87
CA GLU A 360 16.02 -1.27 -17.54
C GLU A 360 16.08 -0.02 -16.64
N ALA A 361 16.34 1.16 -17.21
CA ALA A 361 16.28 2.43 -16.49
C ALA A 361 14.85 2.81 -16.04
N ASP A 362 13.83 2.56 -16.86
CA ASP A 362 12.43 2.74 -16.46
C ASP A 362 12.08 1.82 -15.30
N LEU A 363 12.57 0.58 -15.33
CA LEU A 363 12.33 -0.38 -14.27
C LEU A 363 13.05 -0.01 -12.98
N SER A 364 14.28 0.50 -13.03
CA SER A 364 14.96 1.03 -11.84
C SER A 364 14.21 2.21 -11.21
N LYS A 365 13.53 3.03 -12.01
CA LYS A 365 12.63 4.09 -11.50
C LYS A 365 11.41 3.49 -10.79
N LEU A 366 10.73 2.57 -11.47
CA LEU A 366 9.55 1.87 -10.95
C LEU A 366 9.84 1.16 -9.62
N THR A 367 10.99 0.48 -9.52
CA THR A 367 11.30 -0.35 -8.35
C THR A 367 11.93 0.43 -7.21
N TRP A 368 12.87 1.35 -7.48
CA TRP A 368 13.67 1.97 -6.41
C TRP A 368 13.64 3.50 -6.42
N GLN A 369 14.04 4.11 -7.55
CA GLN A 369 14.47 5.51 -7.54
C GLN A 369 13.32 6.48 -7.27
N ASN A 370 12.10 6.17 -7.75
CA ASN A 370 10.94 7.04 -7.55
C ASN A 370 10.54 7.12 -6.07
N ALA A 371 10.52 5.98 -5.37
CA ALA A 371 10.13 5.94 -3.96
C ALA A 371 11.15 6.66 -3.07
N VAL A 372 12.46 6.45 -3.30
CA VAL A 372 13.53 7.17 -2.60
C VAL A 372 13.44 8.68 -2.86
N ARG A 373 13.18 9.10 -4.11
CA ARG A 373 12.99 10.51 -4.45
C ARG A 373 11.81 11.12 -3.69
N VAL A 374 10.66 10.45 -3.70
CA VAL A 374 9.44 10.95 -3.05
C VAL A 374 9.62 11.10 -1.55
N LEU A 375 10.23 10.12 -0.88
CA LEU A 375 10.53 10.23 0.54
C LEU A 375 11.49 11.39 0.83
N ARG A 376 12.58 11.53 0.05
CA ARG A 376 13.54 12.63 0.19
C ARG A 376 12.89 14.00 -0.01
N ALA A 377 12.00 14.13 -0.99
CA ALA A 377 11.26 15.36 -1.25
C ALA A 377 10.27 15.71 -0.13
N ALA A 378 9.66 14.72 0.52
CA ALA A 378 8.84 14.94 1.71
C ALA A 378 9.67 15.45 2.90
N GLU A 379 10.87 14.92 3.11
CA GLU A 379 11.81 15.42 4.12
C GLU A 379 12.26 16.88 3.83
N GLU A 380 12.47 17.22 2.56
CA GLU A 380 12.79 18.59 2.12
C GLU A 380 11.64 19.56 2.39
N ALA A 381 10.41 19.17 2.01
CA ALA A 381 9.21 19.95 2.29
C ALA A 381 9.00 20.15 3.80
N ALA A 382 9.25 19.11 4.60
CA ALA A 382 9.17 19.18 6.06
C ALA A 382 10.15 20.20 6.64
N ARG A 383 11.42 20.20 6.20
CA ARG A 383 12.41 21.20 6.63
C ARG A 383 11.95 22.63 6.31
N ALA A 384 11.37 22.84 5.13
CA ALA A 384 10.84 24.15 4.75
C ALA A 384 9.64 24.57 5.63
N GLU A 385 8.67 23.67 5.82
CA GLU A 385 7.48 23.95 6.63
C GLU A 385 7.81 24.17 8.11
N GLN A 386 8.74 23.41 8.69
CA GLN A 386 9.19 23.56 10.07
C GLN A 386 9.95 24.88 10.32
N ALA A 387 10.64 25.40 9.30
CA ALA A 387 11.27 26.71 9.37
C ALA A 387 10.24 27.86 9.32
N LEU A 388 9.09 27.64 8.69
CA LEU A 388 8.03 28.64 8.53
C LEU A 388 7.08 28.71 9.74
N ARG A 389 6.79 27.57 10.39
CA ARG A 389 5.80 27.50 11.47
C ARG A 389 6.04 26.35 12.46
N GLY A 390 5.52 26.52 13.67
CA GLY A 390 5.46 25.46 14.68
C GLY A 390 4.39 24.39 14.38
N PRO A 391 4.30 23.34 15.21
CA PRO A 391 3.24 22.34 15.13
C PRO A 391 1.86 22.97 15.29
N SER A 392 0.90 22.47 14.51
CA SER A 392 -0.50 22.86 14.70
C SER A 392 -1.04 22.33 16.03
N ILE A 393 -1.83 23.17 16.69
CA ILE A 393 -2.58 22.88 17.92
C ILE A 393 -4.10 22.90 17.68
N ALA A 394 -4.51 22.96 16.40
CA ALA A 394 -5.91 22.96 16.03
C ALA A 394 -6.58 21.63 16.44
N THR A 395 -7.88 21.71 16.70
CA THR A 395 -8.75 20.56 17.00
C THR A 395 -9.84 20.46 15.93
N ILE A 396 -10.46 19.30 15.81
CA ILE A 396 -11.56 19.10 14.87
C ILE A 396 -12.75 20.02 15.17
N ASP A 397 -13.15 20.15 16.45
CA ASP A 397 -14.22 21.06 16.89
C ASP A 397 -13.95 22.52 16.49
N GLN A 398 -12.69 22.96 16.51
CA GLN A 398 -12.33 24.33 16.11
C GLN A 398 -12.47 24.58 14.61
N LEU A 399 -12.23 23.57 13.78
CA LEU A 399 -12.16 23.72 12.33
C LEU A 399 -13.46 23.29 11.62
N ASP A 400 -14.15 22.29 12.16
CA ASP A 400 -15.30 21.66 11.54
C ASP A 400 -16.61 21.85 12.33
N GLY A 401 -16.55 22.24 13.62
CA GLY A 401 -17.71 22.61 14.45
C GLY A 401 -18.07 21.60 15.53
#